data_AF-A0A840GNM5-F1
#
_entry.id   AF-A0A840GNM5-F1
#
_cell.length_a   1.000
_cell.length_b   1.000
_cell.length_c   1.000
_cell.angle_alpha   90.00
_cell.angle_beta   90.00
_cell.angle_gamma   90.00
#
_symmetry.space_group_name_H-M   'P 1'
#
loop_
_entity.id
_entity.type
_entity.pdbx_description
1 polymer ?
#
loop_
_entity_poly.entity_id
_entity_poly.type
_entity_poly.pdbx_seq_one_letter_code
_entity_poly.pdbx_strand_id
1 'polypeptide(L)'
;MSSITIQKSDGSRRTFTGRQAWMLRRLIDAGSTGITLLETPGPRCSHYIYMLRKAGLSISTTSEPHAGAFPGMHGRYRLETAVTVVAEAA
;
A
#
# COMPACT_ATOMS: atom_id res chain seq x y z
N MET A 1 8.67 11.85 -11.90
CA MET A 1 7.76 10.69 -11.72
C MET A 1 8.05 10.17 -10.33
N SER A 2 7.05 10.15 -9.46
CA SER A 2 7.25 9.80 -8.05
C SER A 2 7.99 8.47 -7.88
N SER A 3 8.96 8.42 -6.98
CA SER A 3 9.71 7.20 -6.65
C SER A 3 9.96 7.11 -5.15
N ILE A 4 9.94 5.89 -4.62
CA ILE A 4 10.25 5.61 -3.23
C ILE A 4 11.18 4.40 -3.16
N THR A 5 12.28 4.53 -2.44
CA THR A 5 13.21 3.43 -2.13
C THR A 5 13.04 3.06 -0.67
N ILE A 6 12.72 1.80 -0.43
CA ILE A 6 12.63 1.22 0.90
C ILE A 6 13.78 0.28 1.19
N GLN A 7 14.12 0.14 2.46
CA GLN A 7 14.98 -0.91 3.00
C GLN A 7 14.15 -1.81 3.92
N LYS A 8 14.25 -3.14 3.74
CA LYS A 8 13.65 -4.15 4.61
C LYS A 8 14.57 -4.48 5.80
N SER A 9 14.05 -5.21 6.78
CA SER A 9 14.82 -5.69 7.95
C SER A 9 16.01 -6.60 7.58
N ASP A 10 15.91 -7.32 6.46
CA ASP A 10 17.01 -8.13 5.89
C ASP A 10 18.10 -7.28 5.20
N GLY A 11 17.99 -5.94 5.25
CA GLY A 11 18.92 -5.00 4.61
C GLY A 11 18.71 -4.81 3.11
N SER A 12 17.88 -5.62 2.45
CA SER A 12 17.64 -5.49 1.02
C SER A 12 16.86 -4.21 0.71
N ARG A 13 17.22 -3.59 -0.42
CA ARG A 13 16.62 -2.33 -0.89
C ARG A 13 15.82 -2.56 -2.16
N ARG A 14 14.72 -1.83 -2.30
CA ARG A 14 13.90 -1.85 -3.51
C ARG A 14 13.30 -0.48 -3.79
N THR A 15 13.39 -0.07 -5.06
CA THR A 15 12.77 1.15 -5.56
C THR A 15 11.46 0.83 -6.27
N PHE A 16 10.42 1.60 -5.96
CA PHE A 16 9.14 1.60 -6.65
C PHE A 16 8.94 2.96 -7.31
N THR A 17 8.21 3.00 -8.42
CA THR A 17 7.96 4.22 -9.20
C THR A 17 6.48 4.40 -9.51
N GLY A 18 6.11 5.63 -9.87
CA GLY A 18 4.76 6.02 -10.26
C GLY A 18 3.71 5.60 -9.24
N ARG A 19 2.69 4.89 -9.71
CA ARG A 19 1.53 4.51 -8.87
C ARG A 19 1.85 3.44 -7.82
N GLN A 20 2.89 2.62 -8.03
CA GLN A 20 3.36 1.70 -6.99
C GLN A 20 4.01 2.47 -5.85
N ALA A 21 4.83 3.48 -6.17
CA ALA A 21 5.43 4.36 -5.16
C ALA A 21 4.36 5.09 -4.35
N TRP A 22 3.36 5.66 -5.04
CA TRP A 22 2.22 6.31 -4.39
C TRP A 22 1.46 5.36 -3.45
N MET A 23 1.11 4.15 -3.91
CA MET A 23 0.39 3.18 -3.09
C MET A 23 1.21 2.75 -1.87
N LEU A 24 2.50 2.49 -2.05
CA LEU A 24 3.39 2.12 -0.95
C LEU A 24 3.49 3.24 0.09
N ARG A 25 3.57 4.51 -0.36
CA ARG A 25 3.57 5.67 0.55
C ARG A 25 2.30 5.74 1.38
N ARG A 26 1.12 5.56 0.75
CA ARG A 26 -0.17 5.53 1.47
C ARG A 26 -0.24 4.43 2.52
N LEU A 27 0.27 3.24 2.22
CA LEU A 27 0.33 2.15 3.19
C LEU A 27 1.29 2.43 4.36
N ILE A 28 2.46 3.02 4.07
CA ILE A 28 3.44 3.40 5.09
C ILE A 28 2.85 4.46 6.02
N ASP A 29 2.24 5.51 5.45
CA ASP A 29 1.64 6.61 6.23
C ASP A 29 0.47 6.12 7.10
N ALA A 30 -0.32 5.17 6.61
CA ALA A 30 -1.44 4.62 7.37
C ALA A 30 -0.99 3.65 8.49
N GLY A 31 0.20 3.06 8.37
CA GLY A 31 0.71 2.08 9.33
C GLY A 31 -0.26 0.94 9.61
N SER A 32 -0.43 0.60 10.89
CA SER A 32 -1.33 -0.48 11.34
C SER A 32 -2.82 -0.18 11.15
N THR A 33 -3.20 1.10 11.00
CA THR A 33 -4.57 1.48 10.65
C THR A 33 -4.92 0.97 9.26
N GLY A 34 -3.96 0.95 8.34
CA GLY A 34 -4.17 0.54 6.95
C GLY A 34 -5.10 1.47 6.18
N ILE A 35 -5.32 1.15 4.91
CA ILE A 35 -6.13 1.95 4.00
C ILE A 35 -7.31 1.15 3.47
N THR A 36 -8.41 1.84 3.21
CA THR A 36 -9.49 1.34 2.35
C THR A 36 -9.46 2.08 1.02
N LEU A 37 -9.98 1.44 -0.03
CA LEU A 37 -10.06 2.10 -1.34
C LEU A 37 -11.14 3.19 -1.39
N LEU A 38 -12.02 3.24 -0.39
CA LEU A 38 -12.99 4.32 -0.21
C LEU A 38 -12.31 5.58 0.34
N GLU A 39 -11.42 5.44 1.33
CA GLU A 39 -10.66 6.55 1.93
C GLU A 39 -9.51 7.02 1.05
N THR A 40 -8.89 6.12 0.29
CA THR A 40 -7.74 6.40 -0.59
C THR A 40 -8.06 6.06 -2.05
N PRO A 41 -8.90 6.87 -2.72
CA PRO A 41 -9.33 6.59 -4.07
C PRO A 41 -8.16 6.72 -5.06
N GLY A 42 -8.03 5.74 -5.94
CA GLY A 42 -7.04 5.72 -7.00
C GLY A 42 -7.39 4.70 -8.09
N PRO A 43 -6.95 4.93 -9.34
CA PRO A 43 -7.23 3.99 -10.42
C PRO A 43 -6.56 2.65 -10.14
N ARG A 44 -7.31 1.55 -10.14
CA ARG A 44 -6.77 0.18 -10.02
C ARG A 44 -5.90 -0.06 -8.77
N CYS A 45 -6.27 0.49 -7.62
CA CYS A 45 -5.51 0.28 -6.38
C CYS A 45 -5.20 -1.21 -6.08
N SER A 46 -6.15 -2.12 -6.33
CA SER A 46 -5.94 -3.57 -6.16
C SER A 46 -4.78 -4.11 -7.00
N HIS A 47 -4.54 -3.55 -8.19
CA HIS A 47 -3.39 -3.92 -9.03
C HIS A 47 -2.06 -3.47 -8.41
N TYR A 48 -2.03 -2.27 -7.80
CA TYR A 48 -0.82 -1.79 -7.13
C TYR A 48 -0.51 -2.61 -5.88
N ILE A 49 -1.52 -2.96 -5.08
CA ILE A 49 -1.38 -3.90 -3.96
C ILE A 49 -0.82 -5.25 -4.45
N TYR A 50 -1.38 -5.78 -5.54
CA TYR A 50 -0.88 -7.03 -6.15
C TYR A 50 0.59 -6.92 -6.56
N MET A 51 1.01 -5.83 -7.19
CA MET A 51 2.40 -5.63 -7.61
C MET A 51 3.35 -5.49 -6.41
N LEU A 52 2.94 -4.81 -5.34
CA LEU A 52 3.71 -4.72 -4.10
C LEU A 52 3.86 -6.10 -3.43
N ARG A 53 2.81 -6.91 -3.42
CA ARG A 53 2.88 -8.31 -2.95
C ARG A 53 3.82 -9.16 -3.78
N LYS A 54 3.72 -9.08 -5.11
CA LYS A 54 4.65 -9.76 -6.03
C LYS A 54 6.09 -9.31 -5.84
N ALA A 55 6.29 -8.08 -5.35
CA ALA A 55 7.59 -7.55 -5.01
C ALA A 55 8.16 -8.05 -3.67
N GLY A 56 7.43 -8.91 -2.95
CA GLY A 56 7.85 -9.52 -1.69
C GLY A 56 7.42 -8.74 -0.45
N LEU A 57 6.52 -7.77 -0.56
CA LEU A 57 5.93 -7.09 0.60
C LEU A 57 4.70 -7.86 1.08
N SER A 58 4.70 -8.23 2.36
CA SER A 58 3.54 -8.77 3.04
C SER A 58 2.54 -7.65 3.28
N ILE A 59 1.34 -7.80 2.72
CA ILE A 59 0.23 -6.86 2.87
C ILE A 59 -1.01 -7.67 3.21
N SER A 60 -1.57 -7.47 4.40
CA SER A 60 -2.81 -8.15 4.81
C SER A 60 -4.03 -7.52 4.16
N THR A 61 -5.14 -8.27 4.14
CA THR A 61 -6.45 -7.73 3.77
C THR A 61 -7.48 -8.25 4.75
N THR A 62 -8.16 -7.34 5.43
CA THR A 62 -9.36 -7.64 6.21
C THR A 62 -10.57 -7.15 5.43
N SER A 63 -11.62 -7.95 5.34
CA SER A 63 -12.88 -7.50 4.76
C SER A 63 -13.64 -6.66 5.78
N GLU A 64 -13.99 -5.43 5.42
CA GLU A 64 -14.75 -4.49 6.24
C GLU A 64 -16.08 -4.17 5.56
N PRO A 65 -17.20 -4.19 6.30
CA PRO A 65 -18.48 -3.75 5.78
C PRO A 65 -18.47 -2.23 5.60
N HIS A 66 -19.16 -1.74 4.57
CA HIS A 66 -19.51 -0.32 4.44
C HIS A 66 -21.01 -0.14 4.28
N ALA A 67 -21.51 0.95 4.87
CA ALA A 67 -22.90 1.37 4.77
C ALA A 67 -23.11 2.38 3.62
N GLY A 68 -24.35 2.83 3.45
CA GLY A 68 -24.75 3.83 2.44
C GLY A 68 -25.82 3.31 1.49
N ALA A 69 -26.09 4.05 0.41
CA ALA A 69 -27.08 3.68 -0.60
C ALA A 69 -26.73 2.36 -1.33
N PHE A 70 -25.45 1.97 -1.31
CA PHE A 70 -24.94 0.72 -1.86
C PHE A 70 -24.10 0.04 -0.79
N PRO A 71 -24.70 -0.72 0.15
CA PRO A 71 -23.96 -1.41 1.19
C PRO A 71 -23.18 -2.59 0.59
N GLY A 72 -22.04 -2.92 1.20
CA GLY A 72 -21.16 -3.98 0.69
C GLY A 72 -19.96 -4.23 1.60
N MET A 73 -18.98 -4.97 1.06
CA MET A 73 -17.72 -5.27 1.73
C MET A 73 -16.57 -4.69 0.90
N HIS A 74 -15.56 -4.13 1.55
CA HIS A 74 -14.31 -3.73 0.90
C HIS A 74 -13.10 -4.23 1.69
N GLY A 75 -11.93 -4.26 1.04
CA GLY A 75 -10.69 -4.62 1.71
C GLY A 75 -10.07 -3.44 2.44
N ARG A 76 -9.67 -3.64 3.70
CA ARG A 76 -8.67 -2.81 4.38
C ARG A 76 -7.30 -3.46 4.26
N TYR A 77 -6.34 -2.72 3.71
CA TYR A 77 -5.00 -3.19 3.42
C TYR A 77 -3.99 -2.60 4.41
N ARG A 78 -3.15 -3.44 5.00
CA ARG A 78 -2.07 -3.01 5.92
C ARG A 78 -0.73 -3.56 5.44
N LEU A 79 0.30 -2.74 5.49
CA LEU A 79 1.66 -3.18 5.21
C LEU A 79 2.22 -3.86 6.46
N GLU A 80 2.45 -5.17 6.36
CA GLU A 80 2.97 -5.98 7.47
C GLU A 80 4.49 -6.09 7.44
N THR A 81 5.08 -5.94 6.25
CA THR A 81 6.54 -5.88 6.13
C THR A 81 7.04 -4.55 6.69
N ALA A 82 7.81 -4.63 7.78
CA ALA A 82 8.54 -3.49 8.31
C ALA A 82 9.55 -2.96 7.28
N VAL A 83 9.44 -1.68 6.94
CA VAL A 83 10.27 -1.00 5.96
C VAL A 83 10.69 0.37 6.46
N THR A 84 11.88 0.79 6.07
CA THR A 84 12.37 2.17 6.27
C THR A 84 12.50 2.83 4.91
N VAL A 85 11.95 4.04 4.75
CA VAL A 85 12.15 4.84 3.55
C VAL A 85 13.57 5.42 3.58
N VAL A 86 14.36 5.14 2.55
CA VAL A 86 15.76 5.59 2.46
C VAL A 86 16.01 6.60 1.35
N ALA A 87 15.08 6.72 0.39
CA ALA A 87 15.05 7.81 -0.59
C ALA A 87 13.62 7.99 -1.12
N GLU A 88 13.25 9.22 -1.44
CA GLU A 88 11.97 9.55 -2.04
C GLU A 88 12.12 10.75 -2.98
N ALA A 89 11.42 10.73 -4.12
CA ALA A 89 11.33 11.84 -5.05
C ALA A 89 9.89 12.00 -5.54
N ALA A 90 9.46 13.25 -5.75
CA ALA A 90 8.13 13.61 -6.20
C ALA A 90 7.95 13.47 -7.74
#